data_AF-A0A7S2I165-F1
#
_entry.id   AF-A0A7S2I165-F1
#
_cell.length_a   1.000
_cell.length_b   1.000
_cell.length_c   1.000
_cell.angle_alpha   90.00
_cell.angle_beta   90.00
_cell.angle_gamma   90.00
#
_symmetry.space_group_name_H-M   'P 1'
#
loop_
_entity.id
_entity.type
_entity.pdbx_description
1 polymer ?
#
loop_
_entity_poly.entity_id
_entity_poly.type
_entity_poly.pdbx_seq_one_letter_code
_entity_poly.pdbx_strand_id
1 'polypeptide(L)'
;GLKAWLEAGGEVIRQKLTVALKTAPADRAALQIKLVGRLVQETRFFLTLDDTDRELLTKRIRYQFAHPNAVLMEKGDEADKFFIMLQGEVRVSVEGKVLATRRMGEAFGEMALL
;
A
#
# COMPACT_ATOMS: atom_id res chain seq x y z
N GLY A 1 0.35 -14.34 -0.11
CA GLY A 1 1.12 -13.19 -0.62
C GLY A 1 0.16 -12.21 -1.26
N LEU A 2 0.36 -10.91 -1.02
CA LEU A 2 -0.63 -9.86 -1.31
C LEU A 2 -1.31 -9.96 -2.67
N LYS A 3 -0.54 -10.10 -3.76
CA LYS A 3 -1.10 -10.23 -5.12
C LYS A 3 -2.13 -11.36 -5.22
N ALA A 4 -1.77 -12.57 -4.80
CA ALA A 4 -2.66 -13.73 -4.87
C ALA A 4 -3.92 -13.55 -4.00
N TRP A 5 -3.80 -12.88 -2.85
CA TRP A 5 -4.95 -12.58 -2.00
C TRP A 5 -5.91 -11.57 -2.67
N LEU A 6 -5.39 -10.50 -3.27
CA LEU A 6 -6.17 -9.52 -4.00
C LEU A 6 -6.82 -10.10 -5.27
N GLU A 7 -6.14 -11.03 -5.94
CA GLU A 7 -6.68 -11.75 -7.11
C GLU A 7 -7.80 -12.70 -6.71
N ALA A 8 -7.59 -13.55 -5.70
CA ALA A 8 -8.61 -14.48 -5.21
C ALA A 8 -9.86 -13.77 -4.68
N GLY A 9 -9.67 -12.62 -4.02
CA GLY A 9 -10.75 -11.77 -3.53
C GLY A 9 -11.45 -10.92 -4.59
N GLY A 10 -10.81 -10.78 -5.76
CA GLY A 10 -11.29 -9.99 -6.88
C GLY A 10 -11.65 -8.55 -6.52
N GLU A 11 -12.60 -8.01 -7.28
CA GLU A 11 -13.04 -6.62 -7.13
C GLU A 11 -13.70 -6.35 -5.77
N VAL A 12 -14.43 -7.33 -5.22
CA VAL A 12 -15.14 -7.18 -3.95
C VAL A 12 -14.17 -6.91 -2.80
N ILE A 13 -13.06 -7.65 -2.72
CA ILE A 13 -12.06 -7.40 -1.68
C ILE A 13 -11.36 -6.07 -1.89
N ARG A 14 -11.03 -5.69 -3.13
CA ARG A 14 -10.40 -4.38 -3.41
C ARG A 14 -11.31 -3.21 -3.05
N GLN A 15 -12.60 -3.29 -3.33
CA GLN A 15 -13.58 -2.26 -2.97
C GLN A 15 -13.73 -2.15 -1.46
N LYS A 16 -13.92 -3.28 -0.75
CA LYS A 16 -14.01 -3.28 0.72
C LYS A 16 -12.74 -2.73 1.37
N LEU A 17 -11.57 -3.11 0.84
CA LEU A 17 -10.29 -2.63 1.34
C LEU A 17 -10.12 -1.13 1.08
N THR A 18 -10.51 -0.65 -0.10
CA THR A 18 -10.50 0.79 -0.43
C THR A 18 -11.40 1.58 0.52
N VAL A 19 -12.62 1.09 0.79
CA VAL A 19 -13.53 1.72 1.76
C VAL A 19 -12.89 1.74 3.15
N ALA A 20 -12.35 0.62 3.63
CA ALA A 20 -11.66 0.55 4.92
C ALA A 20 -10.48 1.53 5.03
N LEU A 21 -9.70 1.68 3.96
CA LEU A 21 -8.54 2.56 3.92
C LEU A 21 -8.89 4.05 3.77
N LYS A 22 -10.04 4.38 3.17
CA LYS A 22 -10.60 5.73 3.12
C LYS A 22 -11.21 6.16 4.46
N THR A 23 -11.73 5.22 5.24
CA THR A 23 -12.16 5.49 6.62
C THR A 23 -10.93 5.86 7.48
N ALA A 24 -11.03 6.97 8.22
CA ALA A 24 -9.97 7.39 9.12
C ALA A 24 -9.67 6.28 10.14
N PRO A 25 -8.40 6.03 10.51
CA PRO A 25 -8.08 4.87 11.34
C PRO A 25 -8.83 4.78 12.68
N ALA A 26 -9.12 5.92 13.31
CA ALA A 26 -9.89 6.00 14.55
C ALA A 26 -11.37 5.59 14.38
N ASP A 27 -11.91 5.69 13.17
CA ASP A 27 -13.33 5.45 12.85
C ASP A 27 -13.58 4.09 12.19
N ARG A 28 -12.53 3.26 12.03
CA ARG A 28 -12.66 1.96 11.38
C ARG A 28 -13.46 0.99 12.24
N ALA A 29 -14.48 0.39 11.63
CA ALA A 29 -15.20 -0.72 12.24
C ALA A 29 -14.28 -1.95 12.40
N ALA A 30 -14.60 -2.84 13.35
CA ALA A 30 -13.78 -4.03 13.63
C ALA A 30 -13.47 -4.90 12.40
N LEU A 31 -14.42 -5.04 11.47
CA LEU A 31 -14.20 -5.76 10.21
C LEU A 31 -13.24 -5.04 9.26
N GLN A 32 -13.26 -3.70 9.23
CA GLN A 32 -12.33 -2.90 8.45
C GLN A 32 -10.91 -3.01 9.03
N ILE A 33 -10.76 -2.97 10.36
CA ILE A 33 -9.48 -3.20 11.04
C ILE A 33 -8.91 -4.57 10.67
N LYS A 34 -9.72 -5.64 10.76
CA LYS A 34 -9.29 -6.99 10.35
C LYS A 34 -8.86 -7.05 8.88
N LEU A 35 -9.58 -6.36 8.00
CA LEU A 35 -9.27 -6.34 6.57
C LEU A 35 -7.95 -5.62 6.28
N VAL A 36 -7.69 -4.47 6.93
CA VAL A 36 -6.42 -3.74 6.82
C VAL A 36 -5.29 -4.52 7.48
N GLY A 37 -5.53 -5.17 8.61
CA GLY A 37 -4.55 -6.05 9.26
C GLY A 37 -4.10 -7.18 8.34
N ARG A 38 -5.03 -7.77 7.58
CA ARG A 38 -4.70 -8.76 6.57
C ARG A 38 -3.85 -8.19 5.42
N LEU A 39 -4.13 -6.97 4.96
CA LEU A 39 -3.28 -6.28 3.99
C LEU A 39 -1.83 -6.18 4.50
N VAL A 40 -1.63 -5.77 5.75
CA VAL A 40 -0.30 -5.67 6.37
C VAL A 40 0.39 -7.04 6.41
N GLN A 41 -0.33 -8.07 6.87
CA GLN A 41 0.20 -9.44 6.97
C GLN A 41 0.60 -10.06 5.62
N GLU A 42 -0.17 -9.76 4.56
CA GLU A 42 0.09 -10.30 3.22
C GLU A 42 1.20 -9.54 2.47
N THR A 43 1.57 -8.35 2.96
CA THR A 43 2.61 -7.51 2.36
C THR A 43 3.99 -7.99 2.79
N ARG A 44 4.75 -8.53 1.83
CA ARG A 44 6.04 -9.20 2.09
C ARG A 44 7.05 -8.33 2.87
N PHE A 45 7.07 -7.03 2.61
CA PHE A 45 7.98 -6.08 3.26
C PHE A 45 7.79 -6.03 4.79
N PHE A 46 6.59 -6.30 5.30
CA PHE A 46 6.27 -6.25 6.72
C PHE A 46 6.39 -7.59 7.44
N LEU A 47 6.86 -8.65 6.76
CA LEU A 47 6.97 -9.99 7.37
C LEU A 47 8.02 -10.07 8.48
N THR A 48 9.00 -9.16 8.48
CA THR A 48 10.06 -9.08 9.49
C THR A 48 9.67 -8.26 10.71
N LEU A 49 8.54 -7.53 10.65
CA LEU A 49 8.03 -6.76 11.77
C LEU A 49 7.31 -7.66 12.77
N ASP A 50 7.38 -7.33 14.04
CA ASP A 50 6.64 -8.04 15.08
C ASP A 50 5.14 -7.71 15.04
N ASP A 51 4.35 -8.35 15.90
CA ASP A 51 2.90 -8.14 15.95
C ASP A 51 2.53 -6.71 16.39
N THR A 52 3.31 -6.10 17.27
CA THR A 52 3.07 -4.74 17.78
C THR A 52 3.22 -3.72 16.67
N ASP A 53 4.30 -3.81 15.89
CA ASP A 53 4.56 -2.93 14.76
C ASP A 53 3.53 -3.13 13.64
N ARG A 54 3.14 -4.37 13.36
CA ARG A 54 2.09 -4.66 12.36
C ARG A 54 0.73 -4.12 12.79
N GLU A 55 0.42 -4.18 14.08
CA GLU A 55 -0.78 -3.57 14.63
C GLU A 55 -0.74 -2.03 14.52
N LEU A 56 0.42 -1.42 14.82
CA LEU A 56 0.62 0.02 14.67
C LEU A 56 0.43 0.47 13.21
N LEU A 57 0.98 -0.28 12.25
CA LEU A 57 0.80 -0.02 10.82
C LEU A 57 -0.68 -0.12 10.42
N THR A 58 -1.41 -1.11 10.93
CA THR A 58 -2.85 -1.27 10.68
C THR A 58 -3.64 -0.03 11.09
N LYS A 59 -3.18 0.68 12.12
CA LYS A 59 -3.77 1.93 12.64
C LYS A 59 -3.26 3.20 11.95
N ARG A 60 -2.28 3.11 11.04
CA ARG A 60 -1.66 4.27 10.38
C ARG A 60 -1.84 4.31 8.87
N ILE A 61 -1.92 3.16 8.20
CA ILE A 61 -2.06 3.08 6.74
C ILE A 61 -3.37 3.74 6.30
N ARG A 62 -3.33 4.51 5.22
CA ARG A 62 -4.46 5.22 4.62
C ARG A 62 -4.49 5.03 3.11
N TYR A 63 -5.65 5.27 2.50
CA TYR A 63 -5.80 5.25 1.06
C TYR A 63 -5.20 6.51 0.42
N GLN A 64 -4.35 6.33 -0.59
CA GLN A 64 -3.88 7.40 -1.47
C GLN A 64 -4.42 7.15 -2.88
N PHE A 65 -5.10 8.16 -3.44
CA PHE A 65 -5.47 8.16 -4.86
C PHE A 65 -4.53 9.08 -5.64
N ALA A 66 -4.26 8.72 -6.89
CA ALA A 66 -3.50 9.56 -7.80
C ALA A 66 -4.09 9.47 -9.21
N HIS A 67 -4.15 10.61 -9.88
CA HIS A 67 -4.55 10.66 -11.28
C HIS A 67 -3.43 10.13 -12.19
N PRO A 68 -3.74 9.69 -13.42
CA PRO A 68 -2.72 9.35 -14.39
C PRO A 68 -1.69 10.48 -14.55
N ASN A 69 -0.41 10.10 -14.60
CA ASN A 69 0.74 11.00 -14.70
C ASN A 69 1.01 11.89 -13.48
N ALA A 70 0.28 11.72 -12.36
CA ALA A 70 0.65 12.37 -11.12
C ALA A 70 1.98 11.81 -10.61
N VAL A 71 2.85 12.72 -10.16
CA VAL A 71 4.11 12.36 -9.49
C VAL A 71 3.80 12.10 -8.02
N LEU A 72 4.13 10.89 -7.54
CA LEU A 72 3.89 10.49 -6.15
C LEU A 72 5.05 10.86 -5.21
N MET A 73 6.27 10.85 -5.75
CA MET A 73 7.52 11.16 -5.08
C MET A 73 8.58 11.50 -6.12
N GLU A 74 9.48 12.41 -5.78
CA GLU A 74 10.68 12.75 -6.54
C GLU A 74 11.94 12.36 -5.77
N LYS A 75 13.06 12.22 -6.49
CA LYS A 75 14.35 11.98 -5.85
C LYS A 75 14.74 13.20 -5.01
N GLY A 76 14.97 12.98 -3.72
CA GLY A 76 15.33 14.04 -2.77
C GLY A 76 14.16 14.53 -1.93
N ASP A 77 12.93 14.07 -2.20
CA ASP A 77 11.80 14.25 -1.29
C ASP A 77 12.09 13.60 0.06
N GLU A 78 11.46 14.12 1.12
CA GLU A 78 11.50 13.48 2.42
C GLU A 78 11.02 12.03 2.30
N ALA A 79 11.86 11.15 2.84
CA ALA A 79 11.68 9.73 2.77
C ALA A 79 10.75 9.24 3.88
N ASP A 80 9.49 9.64 3.84
CA ASP A 80 8.51 9.34 4.90
C ASP A 80 7.36 8.45 4.44
N LYS A 81 7.32 8.06 3.16
CA LYS A 81 6.20 7.34 2.55
C LYS A 81 6.59 5.99 1.97
N PHE A 82 5.78 4.99 2.30
CA PHE A 82 5.75 3.68 1.69
C PHE A 82 4.38 3.44 1.06
N PHE A 83 4.37 2.89 -0.15
CA PHE A 83 3.14 2.66 -0.90
C PHE A 83 2.93 1.18 -1.19
N ILE A 84 1.68 0.75 -1.11
CA ILE A 84 1.22 -0.58 -1.49
C ILE A 84 0.23 -0.43 -2.63
N MET A 85 0.51 -1.08 -3.76
CA MET A 85 -0.34 -0.98 -4.95
C MET A 85 -1.58 -1.86 -4.81
N LEU A 86 -2.75 -1.23 -4.70
CA LEU A 86 -4.05 -1.93 -4.69
C LEU A 86 -4.65 -2.06 -6.09
N GLN A 87 -4.42 -1.06 -6.95
CA GLN A 87 -4.93 -1.00 -8.32
C GLN A 87 -4.06 -0.03 -9.14
N GLY A 88 -4.05 -0.23 -10.45
CA GLY A 88 -3.34 0.63 -11.39
C GLY A 88 -1.86 0.26 -11.53
N GLU A 89 -1.11 1.21 -12.08
CA GLU A 89 0.30 1.04 -12.41
C GLU A 89 1.06 2.34 -12.09
N VAL A 90 2.23 2.20 -11.47
CA VAL A 90 3.18 3.29 -11.24
C VAL A 90 4.48 2.97 -11.97
N ARG A 91 5.06 3.98 -12.62
CA ARG A 91 6.39 3.89 -13.25
C ARG A 91 7.41 4.60 -12.37
N VAL A 92 8.54 3.95 -12.16
CA VAL A 92 9.73 4.55 -11.55
C VAL A 92 10.67 4.91 -12.68
N SER A 93 11.07 6.18 -12.77
CA SER A 93 11.95 6.66 -13.81
C SER A 93 13.00 7.62 -13.28
N VAL A 94 14.16 7.66 -13.95
CA VAL A 94 15.23 8.63 -13.73
C VAL A 94 15.58 9.23 -15.08
N GLU A 95 15.61 10.56 -15.16
CA GLU A 95 15.95 11.30 -16.40
C GLU A 95 15.11 10.83 -17.61
N GLY A 96 13.80 10.59 -17.38
CA GLY A 96 12.87 10.12 -18.42
C GLY A 96 12.97 8.63 -18.77
N LYS A 97 13.98 7.90 -18.28
CA LYS A 97 14.11 6.46 -18.49
C LYS A 97 13.34 5.69 -17.42
N VAL A 98 12.37 4.88 -17.84
CA VAL A 98 11.65 3.97 -16.94
C VAL A 98 12.58 2.84 -16.50
N LEU A 99 12.81 2.73 -15.19
CA LEU A 99 13.63 1.71 -14.57
C LEU A 99 12.79 0.53 -14.09
N ALA A 100 11.57 0.80 -13.65
CA ALA A 100 10.67 -0.22 -13.14
C ALA A 100 9.21 0.20 -13.25
N THR A 101 8.35 -0.81 -13.21
CA THR A 101 6.91 -0.65 -13.14
C THR A 101 6.39 -1.42 -11.93
N ARG A 102 5.45 -0.84 -11.18
CA ARG A 102 4.82 -1.43 -10.00
C ARG A 102 3.32 -1.54 -10.23
N ARG A 103 2.77 -2.70 -9.90
CA ARG A 103 1.38 -3.11 -10.13
C ARG A 103 0.78 -3.69 -8.87
N MET A 104 -0.50 -4.05 -8.95
CA MET A 104 -1.27 -4.63 -7.85
C MET A 104 -0.48 -5.71 -7.08
N GLY A 105 -0.41 -5.54 -5.77
CA GLY A 105 0.26 -6.44 -4.83
C GLY A 105 1.75 -6.18 -4.66
N GLU A 106 2.34 -5.27 -5.42
CA GLU A 106 3.70 -4.78 -5.21
C GLU A 106 3.71 -3.57 -4.27
N ALA A 107 4.86 -3.31 -3.66
CA ALA A 107 5.11 -2.12 -2.87
C ALA A 107 6.30 -1.34 -3.45
N PHE A 108 6.40 -0.06 -3.08
CA PHE A 108 7.54 0.80 -3.43
C PHE A 108 7.72 1.92 -2.40
N GLY A 109 8.88 2.59 -2.45
CA GLY A 109 9.27 3.64 -1.50
C GLY A 109 10.07 3.11 -0.31
N GLU A 110 10.32 1.81 -0.25
CA GLU A 110 11.14 1.15 0.76
C GLU A 110 12.57 1.65 0.81
N MET A 111 13.16 1.99 -0.35
CA MET A 111 14.54 2.47 -0.43
C MET A 111 14.72 3.85 0.22
N ALA A 112 13.63 4.61 0.35
CA ALA A 112 13.66 5.89 1.02
C ALA A 112 13.75 5.68 2.56
N LEU A 113 13.14 4.59 3.07
CA LEU A 113 12.97 4.33 4.50
C LEU A 113 14.12 3.54 5.16
N LEU A 114 15.18 3.21 4.40
CA LEU A 114 16.38 2.51 4.87
C LEU A 114 17.53 3.51 5.05
#